data_AF-A0A661Q0X3-F1
#
_entry.id   AF-A0A661Q0X3-F1
#
_cell.length_a   1.000
_cell.length_b   1.000
_cell.length_c   1.000
_cell.angle_alpha   90.00
_cell.angle_beta   90.00
_cell.angle_gamma   90.00
#
_symmetry.space_group_name_H-M   'P 1'
#
loop_
_entity.id
_entity.type
_entity.pdbx_description
1 polymer ?
#
loop_
_entity_poly.entity_id
_entity_poly.type
_entity_poly.pdbx_seq_one_letter_code
_entity_poly.pdbx_strand_id
1 'polypeptide(L)'
;MPRIQRSQSVQYSAASSRQKADIIFVVDRSYSMSDCIEGVKDHIVNFVGGLEADQQVRIDWRLGLVAADNSTFSVFDFTDNARAFQRAVGKIGLAGNECMPPALDLAADFNWRDRVHKAIVFFTDEPMNGGTNVSKVRDGIPALRDKLTRLKVELYAFTPDCPDYLALTNNLPRSKHRLDEDFDADSFGELLGTIGKSVSRSVSQGKQNISTVNQLTPVYDLRQLDITVEQL
;
A
#
# COMPACT_ATOMS: atom_id res chain seq x y z
N MET A 1 -41.80 55.60 -5.17
CA MET A 1 -41.59 54.35 -5.92
C MET A 1 -40.09 54.11 -6.10
N PRO A 2 -39.40 53.41 -5.18
CA PRO A 2 -37.98 53.11 -5.33
C PRO A 2 -37.74 51.77 -6.03
N ARG A 3 -36.67 51.75 -6.82
CA ARG A 3 -36.25 50.77 -7.82
C ARG A 3 -35.62 49.54 -7.15
N ILE A 4 -36.15 48.35 -7.42
CA ILE A 4 -35.63 47.06 -6.94
C ILE A 4 -34.25 46.80 -7.58
N GLN A 5 -33.18 46.80 -6.78
CA GLN A 5 -31.89 46.26 -7.19
C GLN A 5 -31.92 44.74 -7.03
N ARG A 6 -31.81 44.03 -8.16
CA ARG A 6 -31.61 42.58 -8.20
C ARG A 6 -30.23 42.25 -7.61
N SER A 7 -30.20 41.62 -6.45
CA SER A 7 -29.03 40.94 -5.90
C SER A 7 -28.67 39.76 -6.82
N GLN A 8 -27.54 39.85 -7.53
CA GLN A 8 -26.97 38.70 -8.23
C GLN A 8 -26.35 37.77 -7.19
N SER A 9 -26.88 36.55 -7.11
CA SER A 9 -26.28 35.46 -6.36
C SER A 9 -24.96 35.06 -7.02
N VAL A 10 -23.84 35.31 -6.34
CA VAL A 10 -22.54 34.74 -6.68
C VAL A 10 -22.63 33.23 -6.42
N GLN A 11 -22.66 32.43 -7.48
CA GLN A 11 -22.53 30.98 -7.38
C GLN A 11 -21.09 30.66 -6.98
N TYR A 12 -20.89 30.28 -5.72
CA TYR A 12 -19.68 29.59 -5.31
C TYR A 12 -19.72 28.19 -5.95
N SER A 13 -18.95 27.99 -7.02
CA SER A 13 -18.62 26.66 -7.48
C SER A 13 -17.84 25.98 -6.35
N ALA A 14 -18.47 25.00 -5.70
CA ALA A 14 -17.76 24.14 -4.76
C ALA A 14 -16.60 23.50 -5.52
N ALA A 15 -15.36 23.89 -5.19
CA ALA A 15 -14.19 23.22 -5.69
C ALA A 15 -14.34 21.74 -5.34
N SER A 16 -14.51 20.89 -6.37
CA SER A 16 -14.44 19.44 -6.22
C SER A 16 -13.10 19.13 -5.56
N SER A 17 -13.10 18.86 -4.25
CA SER A 17 -11.89 18.48 -3.54
C SER A 17 -11.48 17.11 -4.07
N ARG A 18 -10.58 17.08 -5.04
CA ARG A 18 -10.04 15.85 -5.61
C ARG A 18 -9.41 15.07 -4.48
N GLN A 19 -9.99 13.93 -4.16
CA GLN A 19 -9.54 13.17 -3.02
C GLN A 19 -8.28 12.41 -3.40
N LYS A 20 -7.31 12.29 -2.48
CA LYS A 20 -5.99 11.74 -2.78
C LYS A 20 -5.82 10.36 -2.18
N ALA A 21 -5.19 9.45 -2.92
CA ALA A 21 -4.79 8.12 -2.47
C ALA A 21 -3.31 7.88 -2.80
N ASP A 22 -2.55 7.39 -1.84
CA ASP A 22 -1.20 6.87 -2.04
C ASP A 22 -1.24 5.39 -1.64
N ILE A 23 -0.73 4.52 -2.50
CA ILE A 23 -0.84 3.08 -2.35
C ILE A 23 0.52 2.47 -2.62
N ILE A 24 1.04 1.67 -1.68
CA ILE A 24 2.28 0.92 -1.88
C ILE A 24 1.97 -0.57 -1.93
N PHE A 25 2.56 -1.26 -2.91
CA PHE A 25 2.60 -2.71 -2.99
C PHE A 25 3.90 -3.17 -2.34
N VAL A 26 3.80 -4.03 -1.33
CA VAL A 26 4.92 -4.73 -0.73
C VAL A 26 4.77 -6.19 -1.12
N VAL A 27 5.66 -6.66 -1.97
CA VAL A 27 5.54 -7.95 -2.65
C VAL A 27 6.76 -8.79 -2.31
N ASP A 28 6.52 -9.96 -1.78
CA ASP A 28 7.49 -11.02 -1.70
C ASP A 28 7.93 -11.44 -3.10
N ARG A 29 9.24 -11.53 -3.34
CA ARG A 29 9.80 -11.87 -4.65
C ARG A 29 10.36 -13.28 -4.74
N SER A 30 9.96 -14.16 -3.82
CA SER A 30 10.35 -15.57 -3.91
C SER A 30 9.80 -16.25 -5.18
N TYR A 31 10.39 -17.39 -5.53
CA TYR A 31 9.98 -18.12 -6.74
C TYR A 31 8.52 -18.57 -6.72
N SER A 32 7.96 -18.89 -5.55
CA SER A 32 6.55 -19.27 -5.40
C SER A 32 5.60 -18.08 -5.60
N MET A 33 6.10 -16.86 -5.45
CA MET A 33 5.34 -15.63 -5.66
C MET A 33 5.28 -15.17 -7.12
N SER A 34 5.76 -15.99 -8.08
CA SER A 34 5.72 -15.65 -9.52
C SER A 34 4.32 -15.31 -10.01
N ASP A 35 3.33 -16.10 -9.58
CA ASP A 35 1.94 -15.95 -10.03
C ASP A 35 1.30 -14.70 -9.42
N CYS A 36 1.65 -14.36 -8.17
CA CYS A 36 1.25 -13.09 -7.55
C CYS A 36 1.86 -11.89 -8.30
N ILE A 37 3.15 -11.94 -8.67
CA ILE A 37 3.82 -10.85 -9.38
C ILE A 37 3.18 -10.64 -10.77
N GLU A 38 2.94 -11.72 -11.50
CA GLU A 38 2.25 -11.66 -12.79
C GLU A 38 0.80 -11.20 -12.63
N GLY A 39 0.10 -11.64 -11.59
CA GLY A 39 -1.25 -11.16 -11.24
C GLY A 39 -1.30 -9.65 -10.98
N VAL A 40 -0.34 -9.10 -10.22
CA VAL A 40 -0.23 -7.64 -10.03
C VAL A 40 0.00 -6.94 -11.37
N LYS A 41 0.93 -7.44 -12.18
CA LYS A 41 1.29 -6.86 -13.48
C LYS A 41 0.10 -6.85 -14.45
N ASP A 42 -0.67 -7.92 -14.52
CA ASP A 42 -1.77 -8.07 -15.47
C ASP A 42 -3.02 -7.31 -15.04
N HIS A 43 -3.25 -7.17 -13.74
CA HIS A 43 -4.47 -6.57 -13.21
C HIS A 43 -4.32 -5.14 -12.67
N ILE A 44 -3.12 -4.54 -12.68
CA ILE A 44 -2.96 -3.17 -12.18
C ILE A 44 -3.76 -2.12 -12.97
N VAL A 45 -3.95 -2.34 -14.28
CA VAL A 45 -4.78 -1.44 -15.09
C VAL A 45 -6.24 -1.51 -14.65
N ASN A 46 -6.73 -2.71 -14.30
CA ASN A 46 -8.07 -2.91 -13.76
C ASN A 46 -8.21 -2.32 -12.35
N PHE A 47 -7.16 -2.44 -11.52
CA PHE A 47 -7.10 -1.82 -10.20
C PHE A 47 -7.26 -0.30 -10.29
N VAL A 48 -6.46 0.35 -11.14
CA VAL A 48 -6.54 1.78 -11.41
C VAL A 48 -7.90 2.16 -12.01
N GLY A 49 -8.39 1.36 -12.95
CA GLY A 49 -9.75 1.51 -13.48
C GLY A 49 -10.81 1.46 -12.38
N GLY A 50 -10.65 0.62 -11.37
CA GLY A 50 -11.53 0.54 -10.19
C GLY A 50 -11.45 1.76 -9.28
N LEU A 51 -10.29 2.42 -9.17
CA LEU A 51 -10.15 3.71 -8.48
C LEU A 51 -10.83 4.85 -9.25
N GLU A 52 -10.84 4.76 -10.59
CA GLU A 52 -11.40 5.77 -11.48
C GLU A 52 -12.86 5.51 -11.88
N ALA A 53 -13.41 4.35 -11.54
CA ALA A 53 -14.74 3.90 -11.97
C ALA A 53 -15.88 4.75 -11.39
N ASP A 54 -15.68 5.40 -10.25
CA ASP A 54 -16.69 6.28 -9.66
C ASP A 54 -16.61 7.69 -10.28
N GLN A 55 -17.50 7.97 -11.23
CA GLN A 55 -17.55 9.27 -11.92
C GLN A 55 -17.88 10.44 -10.99
N GLN A 56 -18.44 10.18 -9.81
CA GLN A 56 -18.78 11.23 -8.84
C GLN A 56 -17.57 11.66 -8.00
N VAL A 57 -16.55 10.80 -7.88
CA VAL A 57 -15.36 11.05 -7.07
C VAL A 57 -14.10 10.83 -7.92
N ARG A 58 -13.50 11.92 -8.40
CA ARG A 58 -12.17 11.82 -9.04
C ARG A 58 -11.10 11.64 -7.97
N ILE A 59 -10.47 10.47 -7.94
CA ILE A 59 -9.34 10.17 -7.07
C ILE A 59 -8.03 10.56 -7.77
N ASP A 60 -7.15 11.24 -7.04
CA ASP A 60 -5.76 11.51 -7.40
C ASP A 60 -4.88 10.46 -6.72
N TRP A 61 -4.54 9.42 -7.47
CA TRP A 61 -3.85 8.24 -6.97
C TRP A 61 -2.34 8.26 -7.31
N ARG A 62 -1.53 7.63 -6.46
CA ARG A 62 -0.14 7.25 -6.77
C ARG A 62 0.14 5.84 -6.28
N LEU A 63 0.97 5.11 -7.02
CA LEU A 63 1.38 3.73 -6.74
C LEU A 63 2.89 3.67 -6.52
N GLY A 64 3.33 3.00 -5.46
CA GLY A 64 4.74 2.67 -5.19
C GLY A 64 4.91 1.16 -4.97
N LEU A 65 6.13 0.66 -5.07
CA LEU A 65 6.44 -0.77 -4.96
C LEU A 65 7.69 -0.98 -4.08
N VAL A 66 7.63 -2.01 -3.25
CA VAL A 66 8.77 -2.63 -2.58
C VAL A 66 8.69 -4.12 -2.86
N ALA A 67 9.60 -4.63 -3.67
CA ALA A 67 9.78 -6.06 -3.88
C ALA A 67 10.93 -6.57 -3.01
N ALA A 68 10.71 -7.60 -2.21
CA ALA A 68 11.62 -7.94 -1.12
C ALA A 68 11.99 -9.43 -1.07
N ASP A 69 13.27 -9.70 -0.77
CA ASP A 69 13.78 -10.98 -0.28
C ASP A 69 14.64 -10.78 0.98
N ASN A 70 15.44 -11.76 1.39
CA ASN A 70 16.28 -11.71 2.59
C ASN A 70 17.54 -10.84 2.50
N SER A 71 17.89 -10.32 1.32
CA SER A 71 19.19 -9.70 1.04
C SER A 71 19.09 -8.40 0.24
N THR A 72 18.00 -8.20 -0.50
CA THR A 72 17.84 -7.10 -1.44
C THR A 72 16.37 -6.70 -1.55
N PHE A 73 16.11 -5.42 -1.38
CA PHE A 73 14.82 -4.79 -1.60
C PHE A 73 14.87 -3.91 -2.85
N SER A 74 14.07 -4.25 -3.85
CA SER A 74 13.91 -3.43 -5.05
C SER A 74 12.75 -2.46 -4.87
N VAL A 75 13.04 -1.17 -4.94
CA VAL A 75 12.10 -0.08 -4.66
C VAL A 75 11.73 0.66 -5.94
N PHE A 76 10.46 1.01 -6.07
CA PHE A 76 9.98 1.94 -7.08
C PHE A 76 9.15 3.03 -6.42
N ASP A 77 9.61 4.27 -6.55
CA ASP A 77 8.95 5.45 -5.99
C ASP A 77 7.53 5.66 -6.53
N PHE A 78 6.75 6.49 -5.82
CA PHE A 78 5.38 6.81 -6.20
C PHE A 78 5.26 7.35 -7.63
N THR A 79 4.40 6.72 -8.42
CA THR A 79 4.00 7.17 -9.77
C THR A 79 2.48 7.32 -9.90
N ASP A 80 2.04 8.25 -10.72
CA ASP A 80 0.65 8.39 -11.20
C ASP A 80 0.45 7.75 -12.59
N ASN A 81 1.41 6.94 -13.04
CA ASN A 81 1.38 6.27 -14.34
C ASN A 81 1.30 4.75 -14.18
N ALA A 82 0.11 4.19 -14.41
CA ALA A 82 -0.16 2.76 -14.24
C ALA A 82 0.74 1.89 -15.14
N ARG A 83 1.09 2.36 -16.34
CA ARG A 83 1.99 1.65 -17.24
C ARG A 83 3.44 1.72 -16.77
N ALA A 84 3.86 2.82 -16.13
CA ALA A 84 5.19 2.90 -15.52
C ALA A 84 5.31 1.93 -14.35
N PHE A 85 4.29 1.89 -13.50
CA PHE A 85 4.19 0.92 -12.41
C PHE A 85 4.19 -0.53 -12.95
N GLN A 86 3.36 -0.84 -13.95
CA GLN A 86 3.32 -2.16 -14.59
C GLN A 86 4.69 -2.61 -15.10
N ARG A 87 5.45 -1.70 -15.73
CA ARG A 87 6.82 -1.98 -16.18
C ARG A 87 7.78 -2.20 -15.01
N ALA A 88 7.62 -1.48 -13.90
CA ALA A 88 8.42 -1.68 -12.70
C ALA A 88 8.18 -3.05 -12.07
N VAL A 89 6.90 -3.49 -11.98
CA VAL A 89 6.53 -4.83 -11.53
C VAL A 89 7.16 -5.89 -12.45
N GLY A 90 7.12 -5.70 -13.77
CA GLY A 90 7.75 -6.62 -14.73
C GLY A 90 9.28 -6.68 -14.69
N LYS A 91 9.94 -5.82 -13.90
CA LYS A 91 11.40 -5.89 -13.66
C LYS A 91 11.75 -6.61 -12.36
N ILE A 92 10.77 -7.00 -11.54
CA ILE A 92 11.03 -7.74 -10.31
C ILE A 92 11.70 -9.07 -10.69
N GLY A 93 12.95 -9.24 -10.28
CA GLY A 93 13.62 -10.52 -10.35
C GLY A 93 13.13 -11.45 -9.25
N LEU A 94 12.92 -12.72 -9.58
CA LEU A 94 12.63 -13.74 -8.58
C LEU A 94 13.91 -14.10 -7.81
N ALA A 95 13.78 -14.23 -6.50
CA ALA A 95 14.87 -14.54 -5.60
C ALA A 95 14.47 -15.59 -4.54
N GLY A 96 15.34 -15.83 -3.56
CA GLY A 96 15.10 -16.82 -2.49
C GLY A 96 14.44 -16.22 -1.25
N ASN A 97 14.71 -16.86 -0.10
CA ASN A 97 14.17 -16.60 1.24
C ASN A 97 13.82 -15.14 1.57
N GLU A 98 12.92 -14.95 2.53
CA GLU A 98 12.19 -13.72 2.76
C GLU A 98 12.59 -12.98 4.04
N CYS A 99 12.40 -11.67 4.04
CA CYS A 99 12.44 -10.83 5.24
C CYS A 99 11.41 -9.69 5.12
N MET A 100 10.13 -10.05 5.21
CA MET A 100 9.04 -9.16 4.82
C MET A 100 8.72 -7.98 5.78
N PRO A 101 8.77 -8.12 7.12
CA PRO A 101 8.45 -6.97 7.99
C PRO A 101 9.40 -5.77 7.85
N PRO A 102 10.72 -5.95 7.63
CA PRO A 102 11.59 -4.83 7.25
C PRO A 102 11.22 -4.17 5.91
N ALA A 103 10.69 -4.92 4.93
CA ALA A 103 10.18 -4.34 3.70
C ALA A 103 8.94 -3.47 3.95
N LEU A 104 8.06 -3.90 4.86
CA LEU A 104 6.91 -3.12 5.29
C LEU A 104 7.32 -1.84 6.07
N ASP A 105 8.37 -1.93 6.88
CA ASP A 105 8.96 -0.77 7.56
C ASP A 105 9.53 0.25 6.57
N LEU A 106 10.22 -0.22 5.53
CA LEU A 106 10.73 0.62 4.44
C LEU A 106 9.58 1.29 3.67
N ALA A 107 8.52 0.56 3.35
CA ALA A 107 7.32 1.11 2.71
C ALA A 107 6.69 2.25 3.55
N ALA A 108 6.73 2.13 4.87
CA ALA A 108 6.22 3.18 5.76
C ALA A 108 7.05 4.48 5.69
N ASP A 109 8.29 4.45 5.19
CA ASP A 109 9.19 5.61 5.06
C ASP A 109 9.14 6.32 3.70
N PHE A 110 8.30 5.85 2.78
CA PHE A 110 8.11 6.52 1.49
C PHE A 110 7.62 7.97 1.64
N ASN A 111 7.77 8.76 0.58
CA ASN A 111 7.30 10.15 0.53
C ASN A 111 5.77 10.24 0.32
N TRP A 112 5.03 9.81 1.36
CA TRP A 112 3.58 9.93 1.44
C TRP A 112 3.16 11.41 1.39
N ARG A 113 2.14 11.73 0.59
CA ARG A 113 1.56 13.09 0.59
C ARG A 113 0.95 13.41 1.96
N ASP A 114 0.72 14.69 2.20
CA ASP A 114 -0.15 15.14 3.28
C ASP A 114 -1.63 15.00 2.88
N ARG A 115 -2.48 14.73 3.87
CA ARG A 115 -3.96 14.69 3.74
C ARG A 115 -4.47 13.78 2.62
N VAL A 116 -3.86 12.61 2.52
CA VAL A 116 -4.14 11.55 1.54
C VAL A 116 -4.53 10.28 2.28
N HIS A 117 -5.36 9.47 1.66
CA HIS A 117 -5.58 8.09 2.07
C HIS A 117 -4.33 7.26 1.79
N LYS A 118 -3.73 6.70 2.83
CA LYS A 118 -2.54 5.85 2.71
C LYS A 118 -2.96 4.40 2.80
N ALA A 119 -2.57 3.58 1.83
CA ALA A 119 -2.78 2.14 1.86
C ALA A 119 -1.47 1.40 1.56
N ILE A 120 -1.27 0.26 2.22
CA ILE A 120 -0.24 -0.70 1.85
C ILE A 120 -0.94 -2.02 1.53
N VAL A 121 -0.61 -2.61 0.39
CA VAL A 121 -1.03 -3.94 -0.01
C VAL A 121 0.18 -4.85 0.13
N PHE A 122 0.08 -5.87 0.98
CA PHE A 122 1.20 -6.68 1.45
C PHE A 122 0.94 -8.14 1.07
N PHE A 123 1.85 -8.74 0.29
CA PHE A 123 1.74 -10.09 -0.24
C PHE A 123 2.96 -10.93 0.13
N THR A 124 2.73 -12.13 0.66
CA THR A 124 3.75 -13.17 0.91
C THR A 124 3.03 -14.49 1.15
N ASP A 125 3.60 -15.60 0.69
CA ASP A 125 3.13 -16.96 0.96
C ASP A 125 3.93 -17.62 2.11
N GLU A 126 4.98 -16.96 2.61
CA GLU A 126 5.83 -17.48 3.68
C GLU A 126 5.48 -16.95 5.08
N PRO A 127 5.44 -17.83 6.10
CA PRO A 127 5.25 -17.40 7.47
C PRO A 127 6.53 -16.73 8.00
N MET A 128 6.37 -15.77 8.93
CA MET A 128 7.50 -14.99 9.46
C MET A 128 8.60 -15.83 10.13
N ASN A 129 8.27 -17.04 10.59
CA ASN A 129 9.22 -17.98 11.17
C ASN A 129 10.01 -18.82 10.14
N GLY A 130 9.62 -18.80 8.86
CA GLY A 130 10.35 -19.41 7.74
C GLY A 130 11.49 -18.54 7.21
N GLY A 131 11.39 -17.23 7.43
CA GLY A 131 12.35 -16.24 6.94
C GLY A 131 13.67 -16.16 7.71
N THR A 132 14.50 -15.20 7.33
CA THR A 132 15.79 -14.92 7.99
C THR A 132 15.65 -13.91 9.12
N ASN A 133 16.63 -13.87 10.04
CA ASN A 133 16.67 -12.91 11.16
C ASN A 133 15.43 -12.91 12.08
N VAL A 134 14.71 -14.04 12.17
CA VAL A 134 13.39 -14.20 12.83
C VAL A 134 13.29 -13.51 14.19
N SER A 135 14.29 -13.66 15.08
CA SER A 135 14.25 -13.03 16.40
C SER A 135 14.21 -11.50 16.31
N LYS A 136 15.14 -10.90 15.54
CA LYS A 136 15.22 -9.44 15.37
C LYS A 136 13.96 -8.90 14.69
N VAL A 137 13.47 -9.63 13.69
CA VAL A 137 12.25 -9.28 12.96
C VAL A 137 11.04 -9.30 13.91
N ARG A 138 10.87 -10.38 14.68
CA ARG A 138 9.75 -10.51 15.63
C ARG A 138 9.78 -9.45 16.72
N ASP A 139 10.96 -9.13 17.25
CA ASP A 139 11.13 -8.10 18.29
C ASP A 139 10.72 -6.69 17.81
N GLY A 140 10.82 -6.43 16.50
CA GLY A 140 10.42 -5.16 15.88
C GLY A 140 8.92 -5.01 15.59
N ILE A 141 8.14 -6.09 15.61
CA ILE A 141 6.71 -6.07 15.24
C ILE A 141 5.88 -5.05 16.03
N PRO A 142 6.02 -4.92 17.37
CA PRO A 142 5.28 -3.90 18.12
C PRO A 142 5.60 -2.47 17.65
N ALA A 143 6.87 -2.16 17.40
CA ALA A 143 7.30 -0.84 16.95
C ALA A 143 6.86 -0.55 15.51
N LEU A 144 6.89 -1.55 14.64
CA LEU A 144 6.37 -1.45 13.27
C LEU A 144 4.86 -1.18 13.28
N ARG A 145 4.10 -1.92 14.08
CA ARG A 145 2.66 -1.68 14.22
C ARG A 145 2.37 -0.25 14.71
N ASP A 146 3.11 0.25 15.69
CA ASP A 146 2.96 1.61 16.19
C ASP A 146 3.33 2.66 15.13
N LYS A 147 4.35 2.39 14.30
CA LYS A 147 4.71 3.20 13.13
C LYS A 147 3.54 3.27 12.13
N LEU A 148 3.00 2.12 11.72
CA LEU A 148 1.87 2.04 10.78
C LEU A 148 0.61 2.74 11.34
N THR A 149 0.33 2.57 12.64
CA THR A 149 -0.78 3.24 13.33
C THR A 149 -0.64 4.76 13.30
N ARG A 150 0.55 5.29 13.62
CA ARG A 150 0.83 6.74 13.56
C ARG A 150 0.76 7.30 12.16
N LEU A 151 1.21 6.53 11.16
CA LEU A 151 1.11 6.87 9.75
C LEU A 151 -0.35 6.91 9.26
N LYS A 152 -1.26 6.25 10.01
CA LYS A 152 -2.68 6.06 9.70
C LYS A 152 -2.89 5.36 8.37
N VAL A 153 -2.06 4.37 8.08
CA VAL A 153 -2.14 3.57 6.86
C VAL A 153 -3.15 2.44 7.03
N GLU A 154 -3.88 2.15 5.96
CA GLU A 154 -4.72 0.95 5.86
C GLU A 154 -3.86 -0.19 5.29
N LEU A 155 -3.66 -1.26 6.05
CA LEU A 155 -2.90 -2.43 5.61
C LEU A 155 -3.84 -3.50 5.07
N TYR A 156 -3.62 -3.94 3.84
CA TYR A 156 -4.28 -5.08 3.21
C TYR A 156 -3.25 -6.21 3.10
N ALA A 157 -3.25 -7.11 4.09
CA ALA A 157 -2.28 -8.18 4.20
C ALA A 157 -2.84 -9.51 3.65
N PHE A 158 -2.09 -10.12 2.74
CA PHE A 158 -2.31 -11.44 2.14
C PHE A 158 -1.11 -12.30 2.53
N THR A 159 -1.32 -13.13 3.54
CA THR A 159 -0.26 -13.92 4.18
C THR A 159 -0.77 -15.30 4.51
N PRO A 160 0.10 -16.31 4.69
CA PRO A 160 -0.30 -17.57 5.29
C PRO A 160 -0.80 -17.35 6.73
N ASP A 161 -1.44 -18.38 7.29
CA ASP A 161 -1.89 -18.38 8.69
C ASP A 161 -0.69 -18.41 9.64
N CYS A 162 -0.28 -17.21 10.08
CA CYS A 162 0.87 -17.01 10.94
C CYS A 162 0.49 -16.09 12.12
N PRO A 163 0.68 -16.53 13.38
CA PRO A 163 0.40 -15.72 14.55
C PRO A 163 1.13 -14.37 14.58
N ASP A 164 2.34 -14.30 14.00
CA ASP A 164 3.13 -13.07 13.95
C ASP A 164 2.51 -12.03 13.00
N TYR A 165 1.98 -12.44 11.83
CA TYR A 165 1.25 -11.53 10.94
C TYR A 165 -0.11 -11.14 11.51
N LEU A 166 -0.77 -12.05 12.21
CA LEU A 166 -1.98 -11.73 12.94
C LEU A 166 -1.70 -10.70 14.05
N ALA A 167 -0.59 -10.82 14.78
CA ALA A 167 -0.18 -9.84 15.80
C ALA A 167 0.17 -8.46 15.20
N LEU A 168 0.75 -8.43 14.00
CA LEU A 168 1.07 -7.21 13.25
C LEU A 168 -0.20 -6.50 12.78
N THR A 169 -1.18 -7.25 12.25
CA THR A 169 -2.42 -6.70 11.67
C THR A 169 -3.49 -6.40 12.72
N ASN A 170 -3.51 -7.14 13.83
CA ASN A 170 -4.45 -6.94 14.92
C ASN A 170 -4.34 -5.52 15.50
N ASN A 171 -5.48 -4.85 15.60
CA ASN A 171 -5.63 -3.47 16.09
C ASN A 171 -5.06 -2.38 15.18
N LEU A 172 -4.61 -2.70 13.95
CA LEU A 172 -4.36 -1.66 12.94
C LEU A 172 -5.71 -1.16 12.41
N PRO A 173 -6.05 0.14 12.57
CA PRO A 173 -7.35 0.66 12.17
C PRO A 173 -7.63 0.42 10.69
N ARG A 174 -8.80 -0.13 10.37
CA ARG A 174 -9.28 -0.42 9.01
C ARG A 174 -8.45 -1.44 8.22
N SER A 175 -7.45 -2.06 8.84
CA SER A 175 -6.64 -3.06 8.16
C SER A 175 -7.40 -4.37 7.97
N LYS A 176 -7.10 -5.06 6.87
CA LYS A 176 -7.72 -6.33 6.50
C LYS A 176 -6.62 -7.36 6.36
N HIS A 177 -6.81 -8.49 7.02
CA HIS A 177 -5.96 -9.67 6.86
C HIS A 177 -6.79 -10.73 6.14
N ARG A 178 -6.26 -11.25 5.04
CA ARG A 178 -6.78 -12.41 4.33
C ARG A 178 -5.71 -13.49 4.35
N LEU A 179 -6.16 -14.69 4.70
CA LEU A 179 -5.37 -15.89 4.55
C LEU A 179 -5.47 -16.28 3.08
N ASP A 180 -4.35 -16.22 2.39
CA ASP A 180 -4.26 -16.58 0.98
C ASP A 180 -2.93 -17.27 0.75
N GLU A 181 -3.00 -18.53 0.36
CA GLU A 181 -1.84 -19.36 0.03
C GLU A 181 -1.76 -19.59 -1.50
N ASP A 182 -2.83 -19.27 -2.25
CA ASP A 182 -2.96 -19.56 -3.68
C ASP A 182 -3.36 -18.28 -4.45
N PHE A 183 -2.37 -17.58 -5.01
CA PHE A 183 -2.58 -16.35 -5.79
C PHE A 183 -3.01 -16.64 -7.25
N ASP A 184 -4.13 -17.34 -7.45
CA ASP A 184 -4.64 -17.56 -8.82
C ASP A 184 -5.02 -16.24 -9.52
N ALA A 185 -4.76 -16.14 -10.82
CA ALA A 185 -4.88 -14.88 -11.56
C ALA A 185 -6.34 -14.34 -11.61
N ASP A 186 -7.33 -15.24 -11.74
CA ASP A 186 -8.73 -14.86 -11.88
C ASP A 186 -9.29 -14.25 -10.58
N SER A 187 -8.95 -14.82 -9.41
CA SER A 187 -9.32 -14.26 -8.11
C SER A 187 -8.55 -12.96 -7.81
N PHE A 188 -7.31 -12.85 -8.31
CA PHE A 188 -6.46 -11.69 -8.06
C PHE A 188 -7.02 -10.41 -8.70
N GLY A 189 -7.59 -10.52 -9.91
CA GLY A 189 -8.26 -9.40 -10.57
C GLY A 189 -9.47 -8.88 -9.76
N GLU A 190 -10.30 -9.79 -9.24
CA GLU A 190 -11.44 -9.44 -8.39
C GLU A 190 -10.99 -8.85 -7.05
N LEU A 191 -9.92 -9.39 -6.49
CA LEU A 191 -9.31 -8.94 -5.26
C LEU A 191 -8.85 -7.48 -5.39
N LEU A 192 -8.02 -7.19 -6.38
CA LEU A 192 -7.54 -5.83 -6.65
C LEU A 192 -8.72 -4.89 -6.94
N GLY A 193 -9.70 -5.31 -7.74
CA GLY A 193 -10.91 -4.53 -7.97
C GLY A 193 -11.68 -4.21 -6.68
N THR A 194 -11.72 -5.14 -5.73
CA THR A 194 -12.35 -4.96 -4.42
C THR A 194 -11.55 -4.01 -3.53
N ILE A 195 -10.22 -4.11 -3.52
CA ILE A 195 -9.33 -3.18 -2.81
C ILE A 195 -9.49 -1.77 -3.38
N GLY A 196 -9.49 -1.62 -4.72
CA GLY A 196 -9.70 -0.33 -5.38
C GLY A 196 -11.03 0.32 -4.99
N LYS A 197 -12.12 -0.45 -4.97
CA LYS A 197 -13.44 0.02 -4.48
C LYS A 197 -13.42 0.36 -2.99
N SER A 198 -12.73 -0.43 -2.17
CA SER A 198 -12.59 -0.19 -0.72
C SER A 198 -11.86 1.12 -0.45
N VAL A 199 -10.69 1.31 -1.08
CA VAL A 199 -9.92 2.56 -1.01
C VAL A 199 -10.77 3.73 -1.50
N SER A 200 -11.44 3.60 -2.65
CA SER A 200 -12.31 4.65 -3.20
C SER A 200 -13.43 5.06 -2.23
N ARG A 201 -14.09 4.10 -1.59
CA ARG A 201 -15.13 4.37 -0.57
C ARG A 201 -14.55 5.01 0.70
N SER A 202 -13.43 4.50 1.21
CA SER A 202 -12.74 5.05 2.39
C SER A 202 -12.30 6.49 2.17
N VAL A 203 -11.84 6.78 0.95
CA VAL A 203 -11.49 8.11 0.47
C VAL A 203 -12.74 9.01 0.43
N SER A 204 -13.86 8.52 -0.13
CA SER A 204 -15.13 9.23 -0.29
C SER A 204 -15.80 9.62 1.03
N GLN A 205 -15.73 8.76 2.05
CA GLN A 205 -16.39 8.94 3.34
C GLN A 205 -15.57 9.73 4.38
N GLY A 206 -14.30 10.03 4.11
CA GLY A 206 -13.35 10.55 5.09
C GLY A 206 -13.34 12.07 5.27
N LYS A 207 -13.88 12.57 6.40
CA LYS A 207 -13.41 13.80 7.07
C LYS A 207 -11.99 13.55 7.61
N GLN A 208 -10.98 14.15 7.00
CA GLN A 208 -9.57 13.94 7.38
C GLN A 208 -9.19 14.77 8.62
N ASN A 209 -8.73 14.12 9.69
CA ASN A 209 -8.00 14.78 10.77
C ASN A 209 -6.51 14.86 10.39
N ILE A 210 -6.07 16.10 10.22
CA ILE A 210 -4.73 16.55 9.86
C ILE A 210 -3.68 15.79 10.71
N SER A 211 -2.71 15.19 10.04
CA SER A 211 -1.45 14.77 10.65
C SER A 211 -0.32 15.26 9.77
N THR A 212 0.47 16.19 10.29
CA THR A 212 1.79 16.51 9.76
C THR A 212 2.68 15.29 10.00
N VAL A 213 3.20 14.66 8.95
CA VAL A 213 4.11 13.53 9.11
C VAL A 213 5.47 14.09 9.54
N ASN A 214 5.79 14.00 10.83
CA ASN A 214 7.18 14.06 11.27
C ASN A 214 7.86 12.78 10.75
N GLN A 215 9.09 12.88 10.24
CA GLN A 215 9.88 11.72 9.77
C GLN A 215 9.79 10.59 10.80
N LEU A 216 9.21 9.46 10.40
CA LEU A 216 9.13 8.28 11.23
C LEU A 216 10.52 7.65 11.30
N THR A 217 10.95 7.23 12.48
CA THR A 217 12.21 6.53 12.64
C THR A 217 12.07 5.10 12.08
N PRO A 218 13.03 4.61 11.28
CA PRO A 218 13.08 3.20 10.89
C PRO A 218 13.07 2.30 12.12
N VAL A 219 12.30 1.22 12.05
CA VAL A 219 12.22 0.19 13.09
C VAL A 219 13.34 -0.82 12.93
N TYR A 220 13.66 -1.16 11.68
CA TYR A 220 14.74 -2.08 11.35
C TYR A 220 15.94 -1.34 10.75
N ASP A 221 17.13 -1.71 11.23
CA ASP A 221 18.38 -1.34 10.58
C ASP A 221 18.69 -2.38 9.50
N LEU A 222 18.38 -2.04 8.23
CA LEU A 222 18.59 -2.93 7.09
C LEU A 222 20.06 -3.39 6.96
N ARG A 223 21.03 -2.59 7.42
CA ARG A 223 22.45 -2.98 7.39
C ARG A 223 22.76 -4.09 8.40
N GLN A 224 22.07 -4.10 9.54
CA GLN A 224 22.22 -5.16 10.55
C GLN A 224 21.49 -6.46 10.18
N LEU A 225 20.66 -6.40 9.13
CA LEU A 225 19.96 -7.53 8.55
C LEU A 225 20.63 -8.02 7.26
N ASP A 226 21.75 -7.41 6.85
CA ASP A 226 22.45 -7.68 5.59
C ASP A 226 21.57 -7.47 4.35
N ILE A 227 20.63 -6.52 4.43
CA ILE A 227 19.70 -6.16 3.35
C ILE A 227 20.21 -4.92 2.63
N THR A 228 20.27 -5.00 1.30
CA THR A 228 20.58 -3.89 0.40
C THR A 228 19.29 -3.34 -0.21
N VAL A 229 19.31 -2.07 -0.63
CA VAL A 229 18.14 -1.43 -1.28
C VAL A 229 18.58 -0.94 -2.65
N GLU A 230 17.83 -1.31 -3.69
CA GLU A 230 18.04 -0.91 -5.08
C GLU A 230 16.80 -0.22 -5.65
N GLN A 231 16.96 0.52 -6.75
CA GLN A 231 15.87 1.23 -7.43
C GLN A 231 15.54 0.56 -8.77
N LEU A 232 14.25 0.43 -9.07
CA LEU A 232 13.70 -0.23 -10.27
C LEU A 232 13.53 0.69 -11.50
#